data_AF-H0EDB4-F1
#
_entry.id   AF-H0EDB4-F1
#
_cell.length_a   1.000
_cell.length_b   1.000
_cell.length_c   1.000
_cell.angle_alpha   90.00
_cell.angle_beta   90.00
_cell.angle_gamma   90.00
#
_symmetry.space_group_name_H-M   'P 1'
#
loop_
_entity.id
_entity.type
_entity.pdbx_description
1 polymer ?
#
loop_
_entity_poly.entity_id
_entity_poly.type
_entity_poly.pdbx_seq_one_letter_code
_entity_poly.pdbx_strand_id
1 'polypeptide(L)'
;MRLRWSVWENYIEIRIRQLLDLFHAIPETTDTQISVTKSCIEWATSERRGFLRQNLETRLVALYMVKQSYYDALTLINNLLKELKRLDDKLVLVEVQLLESRVYHALGNVAKGRAALTSARTSAASVYTPPLLQAGLDMQSGKLHAEDKDFNTAFSYFIEALDGYHTQDEPEKATAALQYMLLCKIMLNLADDVNQLMTSKQALKYAGKNLEAMKAVARAHSNRSLEEYEKALGDYRHELGSDPFIRNHLRRLYDAMLEQNLIKVIEPFSRVEIDHIAKMVGLDTQQVERKLSQMILDKVIIGVLDQGAGCLIIFDETERDEGYDAALATIEKLSSVVDVLYTNQASMLE
;
A
#
# COMPACT_ATOMS: atom_id res chain seq x y z
N MET A 1 33.03 44.14 -4.81
CA MET A 1 33.67 42.81 -4.68
C MET A 1 32.73 41.74 -4.10
N ARG A 2 32.02 41.96 -2.98
CA ARG A 2 31.03 41.00 -2.42
C ARG A 2 29.90 40.57 -3.38
N LEU A 3 29.33 41.50 -4.16
CA LEU A 3 28.29 41.20 -5.17
C LEU A 3 28.77 40.29 -6.30
N ARG A 4 30.07 40.25 -6.57
CA ARG A 4 30.65 39.38 -7.61
C ARG A 4 30.93 37.99 -7.06
N TRP A 5 31.17 37.84 -5.75
CA TRP A 5 31.31 36.53 -5.10
C TRP A 5 29.96 35.83 -4.92
N SER A 6 28.89 36.55 -4.55
CA SER A 6 27.55 35.98 -4.40
C SER A 6 26.96 35.39 -5.68
N VAL A 7 27.27 35.98 -6.85
CA VAL A 7 26.86 35.44 -8.15
C VAL A 7 27.56 34.12 -8.46
N TRP A 8 28.83 33.99 -8.09
CA TRP A 8 29.58 32.75 -8.27
C TRP A 8 29.18 31.69 -7.24
N GLU A 9 28.74 32.09 -6.04
CA GLU A 9 28.22 31.19 -5.01
C GLU A 9 26.92 30.51 -5.44
N ASN A 10 25.95 31.27 -5.97
CA ASN A 10 24.74 30.68 -6.57
C ASN A 10 25.09 29.73 -7.73
N TYR A 11 26.13 30.07 -8.49
CA TYR A 11 26.60 29.23 -9.59
C TYR A 11 27.20 27.90 -9.10
N ILE A 12 27.89 27.91 -7.96
CA ILE A 12 28.43 26.70 -7.32
C ILE A 12 27.28 25.80 -6.85
N GLU A 13 26.24 26.36 -6.24
CA GLU A 13 25.08 25.57 -5.79
C GLU A 13 24.35 24.90 -6.97
N ILE A 14 24.15 25.63 -8.07
CA ILE A 14 23.56 25.09 -9.29
C ILE A 14 24.47 24.01 -9.89
N ARG A 15 25.79 24.22 -9.91
CA ARG A 15 26.76 23.24 -10.42
C ARG A 15 26.79 21.96 -9.58
N ILE A 16 26.73 22.06 -8.25
CA ILE A 16 26.67 20.88 -7.37
C ILE A 16 25.39 20.09 -7.64
N ARG A 17 24.23 20.76 -7.76
CA ARG A 17 22.96 20.09 -8.11
C ARG A 17 23.06 19.39 -9.48
N GLN A 18 23.53 20.10 -10.51
CA GLN A 18 23.71 19.54 -11.84
C GLN A 18 24.67 18.35 -11.87
N LEU A 19 25.79 18.41 -11.14
CA LEU A 19 26.72 17.29 -11.05
C LEU A 19 26.04 16.08 -10.40
N LEU A 20 25.32 16.29 -9.30
CA LEU A 20 24.58 15.22 -8.64
C LEU A 20 23.46 14.66 -9.54
N ASP A 21 22.79 15.49 -10.35
CA ASP A 21 21.78 15.05 -11.32
C ASP A 21 22.40 14.20 -12.43
N LEU A 22 23.60 14.51 -12.89
CA LEU A 22 24.34 13.68 -13.84
C LEU A 22 24.71 12.31 -13.25
N PHE A 23 24.97 12.22 -11.94
CA PHE A 23 25.17 10.93 -11.28
C PHE A 23 23.91 10.05 -11.31
N HIS A 24 22.71 10.64 -11.33
CA HIS A 24 21.46 9.90 -11.35
C HIS A 24 21.29 9.09 -12.65
N ALA A 25 21.86 9.55 -13.76
CA ALA A 25 21.82 8.86 -15.04
C ALA A 25 22.70 7.60 -15.11
N ILE A 26 23.57 7.38 -14.11
CA ILE A 26 24.49 6.23 -14.08
C ILE A 26 23.89 5.10 -13.22
N PRO A 27 23.57 3.93 -13.80
CA PRO A 27 22.99 2.80 -13.07
C PRO A 27 23.96 2.24 -12.01
N GLU A 28 23.39 1.68 -10.93
CA GLU A 28 24.10 1.04 -9.80
C GLU A 28 25.08 1.92 -9.00
N THR A 29 24.88 3.24 -8.97
CA THR A 29 25.76 4.16 -8.22
C THR A 29 25.21 4.63 -6.87
N THR A 30 24.13 4.03 -6.36
CA THR A 30 23.40 4.51 -5.17
C THR A 30 24.28 4.68 -3.93
N ASP A 31 25.19 3.75 -3.66
CA ASP A 31 26.10 3.85 -2.50
C ASP A 31 27.11 4.99 -2.66
N THR A 32 27.67 5.15 -3.86
CA THR A 32 28.58 6.26 -4.19
C THR A 32 27.85 7.59 -4.13
N GLN A 33 26.61 7.67 -4.63
CA GLN A 33 25.75 8.85 -4.56
C GLN A 33 25.47 9.24 -3.11
N ILE A 34 25.20 8.26 -2.23
CA ILE A 34 25.02 8.50 -0.79
C ILE A 34 26.31 9.05 -0.17
N SER A 35 27.46 8.45 -0.47
CA SER A 35 28.76 8.91 0.05
C SER A 35 29.08 10.33 -0.38
N VAL A 36 28.93 10.63 -1.68
CA VAL A 36 29.18 11.98 -2.24
C VAL A 36 28.20 13.00 -1.65
N THR A 37 26.92 12.65 -1.53
CA THR A 37 25.91 13.55 -0.94
C THR A 37 26.24 13.85 0.52
N LYS A 38 26.71 12.88 1.30
CA LYS A 38 27.20 13.09 2.68
C LYS A 38 28.40 14.04 2.72
N SER A 39 29.41 13.84 1.86
CA SER A 39 30.55 14.76 1.77
C SER A 39 30.12 16.18 1.37
N CYS A 40 29.13 16.33 0.48
CA CYS A 40 28.57 17.63 0.14
C CYS A 40 27.81 18.28 1.31
N ILE A 41 27.13 17.50 2.15
CA ILE A 41 26.46 17.98 3.38
C ILE A 41 27.49 18.47 4.40
N GLU A 42 28.59 17.74 4.60
CA GLU A 42 29.69 18.15 5.46
C GLU A 42 30.29 19.49 5.01
N TRP A 43 30.54 19.62 3.70
CA TRP A 43 31.02 20.87 3.11
C TRP A 43 30.01 22.02 3.27
N ALA A 44 28.73 21.79 3.02
CA ALA A 44 27.67 22.79 3.23
C ALA A 44 27.59 23.23 4.71
N THR A 45 27.89 22.32 5.64
CA THR A 45 27.94 22.61 7.08
C THR A 45 29.16 23.45 7.44
N SER A 46 30.34 23.14 6.89
CA SER A 46 31.55 23.95 7.13
C SER A 46 31.43 25.37 6.58
N GLU A 47 30.78 25.53 5.43
CA GLU A 47 30.51 26.82 4.78
C GLU A 47 29.27 27.55 5.36
N ARG A 48 28.61 26.98 6.38
CA ARG A 48 27.41 27.51 7.04
C ARG A 48 26.24 27.81 6.06
N ARG A 49 26.08 26.98 5.03
CA ARG A 49 25.02 27.11 4.00
C ARG A 49 23.79 26.29 4.37
N GLY A 50 22.89 26.88 5.16
CA GLY A 50 21.68 26.21 5.66
C GLY A 50 20.74 25.67 4.57
N PHE A 51 20.39 26.50 3.58
CA PHE A 51 19.46 26.13 2.51
C PHE A 51 20.01 25.02 1.61
N LEU A 52 21.30 25.10 1.24
CA LEU A 52 21.94 24.06 0.44
C LEU A 52 21.98 22.73 1.20
N ARG A 53 22.35 22.77 2.49
CA ARG A 53 22.35 21.59 3.36
C ARG A 53 20.97 20.93 3.38
N GLN A 54 19.90 21.69 3.61
CA GLN A 54 18.54 21.16 3.65
C GLN A 54 18.13 20.48 2.33
N ASN A 55 18.43 21.10 1.18
CA ASN A 55 18.18 20.49 -0.12
C ASN A 55 18.97 19.18 -0.32
N LEU A 56 20.24 19.16 0.10
CA LEU A 56 21.07 17.95 0.03
C LEU A 56 20.58 16.86 0.97
N GLU A 57 20.09 17.21 2.16
CA GLU A 57 19.49 16.28 3.11
C GLU A 57 18.16 15.71 2.56
N THR A 58 17.28 16.53 1.96
CA THR A 58 16.07 16.04 1.27
C THR A 58 16.42 15.06 0.16
N ARG A 59 17.45 15.35 -0.64
CA ARG A 59 17.96 14.42 -1.66
C ARG A 59 18.51 13.13 -1.04
N LEU A 60 19.23 13.23 0.07
CA LEU A 60 19.77 12.07 0.78
C LEU A 60 18.63 11.16 1.31
N VAL A 61 17.53 11.73 1.79
CA VAL A 61 16.33 10.98 2.17
C VAL A 61 15.79 10.18 0.97
N ALA A 62 15.69 10.79 -0.20
CA ALA A 62 15.24 10.09 -1.41
C ALA A 62 16.18 8.93 -1.80
N LEU A 63 17.51 9.10 -1.64
CA LEU A 63 18.48 8.03 -1.87
C LEU A 63 18.36 6.89 -0.85
N TYR A 64 18.15 7.21 0.42
CA TYR A 64 17.91 6.19 1.45
C TYR A 64 16.63 5.39 1.21
N MET A 65 15.61 6.01 0.63
CA MET A 65 14.40 5.30 0.19
C MET A 65 14.70 4.27 -0.90
N VAL A 66 15.51 4.62 -1.91
CA VAL A 66 15.93 3.68 -2.95
C VAL A 66 16.74 2.52 -2.37
N LYS A 67 17.63 2.81 -1.41
CA LYS A 67 18.41 1.80 -0.67
C LYS A 67 17.59 1.00 0.35
N GLN A 68 16.31 1.32 0.56
CA GLN A 68 15.46 0.73 1.61
C GLN A 68 15.98 0.92 3.05
N SER A 69 16.80 1.94 3.28
CA SER A 69 17.30 2.32 4.62
C SER A 69 16.33 3.27 5.32
N TYR A 70 15.14 2.77 5.65
CA TYR A 70 14.01 3.59 6.12
C TYR A 70 14.24 4.26 7.49
N TYR A 71 14.96 3.60 8.40
CA TYR A 71 15.23 4.18 9.72
C TYR A 71 16.15 5.40 9.64
N ASP A 72 17.22 5.32 8.86
CA ASP A 72 18.13 6.44 8.63
C ASP A 72 17.39 7.61 7.95
N ALA A 73 16.52 7.31 6.97
CA ALA A 73 15.65 8.29 6.34
C ALA A 73 14.75 8.99 7.36
N LEU A 74 14.08 8.25 8.26
CA LEU A 74 13.22 8.84 9.31
C LEU A 74 13.99 9.72 10.28
N THR A 75 15.20 9.33 10.69
CA THR A 75 15.99 10.17 11.60
C THR A 75 16.34 11.52 10.95
N LEU A 76 16.73 11.50 9.68
CA LEU A 76 17.04 12.70 8.91
C LEU A 76 15.79 13.57 8.69
N ILE A 77 14.67 12.97 8.32
CA ILE A 77 13.37 13.66 8.16
C ILE A 77 12.95 14.35 9.46
N ASN A 78 13.03 13.66 10.60
CA ASN A 78 12.61 14.22 11.89
C ASN A 78 13.44 15.44 12.30
N ASN A 79 14.73 15.45 11.96
CA ASN A 79 15.60 16.59 12.20
C ASN A 79 15.25 17.75 11.23
N LEU A 80 15.10 17.46 9.94
CA LEU A 80 14.69 18.42 8.93
C LEU A 80 13.34 19.08 9.26
N LEU A 81 12.33 18.32 9.67
CA LEU A 81 11.02 18.85 10.01
C LEU A 81 11.05 19.82 11.20
N LYS A 82 11.93 19.60 12.19
CA LYS A 82 12.09 20.54 13.32
C LYS A 82 12.67 21.87 12.87
N GLU A 83 13.57 21.84 11.90
CA GLU A 83 14.19 23.04 11.34
C GLU A 83 13.26 23.77 10.37
N LEU A 84 12.67 23.03 9.43
CA LEU A 84 11.79 23.57 8.39
C LEU A 84 10.48 24.13 8.96
N LYS A 85 9.98 23.63 10.10
CA LYS A 85 8.83 24.26 10.80
C LYS A 85 9.15 25.63 11.39
N ARG A 86 10.44 25.95 11.61
CA ARG A 86 10.87 27.28 12.08
C ARG A 86 11.16 28.24 10.93
N LEU A 87 11.31 27.73 9.72
CA LEU A 87 11.62 28.48 8.51
C LEU A 87 10.34 28.62 7.66
N ASP A 88 10.22 29.71 6.90
CA ASP A 88 9.03 29.95 6.05
C ASP A 88 9.16 29.33 4.63
N ASP A 89 10.12 28.42 4.44
CA ASP A 89 10.25 27.67 3.18
C ASP A 89 9.26 26.51 3.12
N LYS A 90 8.04 26.84 2.70
CA LYS A 90 6.92 25.90 2.64
C LYS A 90 7.06 24.85 1.55
N LEU A 91 7.82 25.12 0.49
CA LEU A 91 7.96 24.18 -0.64
C LEU A 91 8.81 22.98 -0.24
N VAL A 92 9.98 23.22 0.36
CA VAL A 92 10.85 22.15 0.87
C VAL A 92 10.15 21.41 2.01
N LEU A 93 9.36 22.10 2.83
CA LEU A 93 8.55 21.47 3.88
C LEU A 93 7.55 20.44 3.30
N VAL A 94 6.81 20.80 2.25
CA VAL A 94 5.86 19.88 1.59
C VAL A 94 6.59 18.66 1.01
N GLU A 95 7.75 18.86 0.38
CA GLU A 95 8.56 17.77 -0.17
C GLU A 95 9.03 16.79 0.92
N VAL A 96 9.52 17.31 2.06
CA VAL A 96 9.96 16.48 3.18
C VAL A 96 8.78 15.75 3.83
N GLN A 97 7.63 16.39 4.00
CA GLN A 97 6.42 15.73 4.53
C GLN A 97 5.88 14.65 3.58
N LEU A 98 6.00 14.84 2.25
CA LEU A 98 5.67 13.82 1.27
C LEU A 98 6.62 12.62 1.37
N LEU A 99 7.93 12.86 1.52
CA LEU A 99 8.91 11.79 1.74
C LEU A 99 8.64 11.06 3.07
N GLU A 100 8.28 11.77 4.13
CA GLU A 100 7.85 11.18 5.40
C GLU A 100 6.67 10.22 5.22
N SER A 101 5.62 10.65 4.48
CA SER A 101 4.48 9.81 4.18
C SER A 101 4.88 8.53 3.42
N ARG A 102 5.79 8.65 2.43
CA ARG A 102 6.28 7.53 1.64
C ARG A 102 7.09 6.54 2.49
N VAL A 103 7.94 7.03 3.38
CA VAL A 103 8.75 6.17 4.29
C VAL A 103 7.83 5.40 5.23
N TYR A 104 6.85 6.05 5.87
CA TYR A 104 5.90 5.38 6.75
C TYR A 104 5.04 4.34 6.01
N HIS A 105 4.63 4.66 4.78
CA HIS A 105 3.92 3.70 3.93
C HIS A 105 4.79 2.47 3.61
N ALA A 106 6.07 2.67 3.27
CA ALA A 106 6.99 1.57 3.01
C ALA A 106 7.27 0.69 4.24
N LEU A 107 7.21 1.27 5.45
CA LEU A 107 7.29 0.54 6.72
C LEU A 107 5.97 -0.14 7.13
N GLY A 108 4.89 0.01 6.36
CA GLY A 108 3.56 -0.53 6.68
C GLY A 108 2.76 0.28 7.70
N ASN A 109 3.26 1.44 8.14
CA ASN A 109 2.55 2.32 9.07
C ASN A 109 1.64 3.31 8.32
N VAL A 110 0.49 2.82 7.87
CA VAL A 110 -0.48 3.60 7.07
C VAL A 110 -1.04 4.79 7.85
N ALA A 111 -1.26 4.64 9.17
CA ALA A 111 -1.81 5.71 10.02
C ALA A 111 -0.88 6.93 10.10
N LYS A 112 0.42 6.72 10.38
CA LYS A 112 1.40 7.82 10.39
C LYS A 112 1.65 8.37 8.99
N GLY A 113 1.69 7.50 7.98
CA GLY A 113 1.81 7.92 6.58
C GLY A 113 0.68 8.88 6.16
N ARG A 114 -0.55 8.63 6.62
CA ARG A 114 -1.70 9.52 6.38
C ARG A 114 -1.59 10.84 7.11
N ALA A 115 -1.23 10.82 8.40
CA ALA A 115 -1.06 12.05 9.17
C ALA A 115 0.00 12.98 8.55
N ALA A 116 1.11 12.41 8.07
CA ALA A 116 2.15 13.14 7.34
C ALA A 116 1.61 13.71 6.01
N LEU A 117 0.83 12.93 5.25
CA LEU A 117 0.22 13.39 4.00
C LEU A 117 -0.81 14.51 4.22
N THR A 118 -1.66 14.41 5.25
CA THR A 118 -2.60 15.47 5.60
C THR A 118 -1.85 16.77 5.89
N SER A 119 -0.75 16.68 6.66
CA SER A 119 0.13 17.82 6.92
C SER A 119 0.73 18.39 5.63
N ALA A 120 1.20 17.53 4.73
CA ALA A 120 1.72 17.91 3.42
C ALA A 120 0.69 18.66 2.56
N ARG A 121 -0.57 18.19 2.53
CA ARG A 121 -1.66 18.85 1.79
C ARG A 121 -2.05 20.20 2.39
N THR A 122 -2.09 20.32 3.71
CA THR A 122 -2.35 21.61 4.37
C THR A 122 -1.25 22.62 4.06
N SER A 123 0.02 22.20 4.11
CA SER A 123 1.15 23.05 3.75
C SER A 123 1.13 23.41 2.25
N ALA A 124 0.81 22.44 1.37
CA ALA A 124 0.66 22.65 -0.06
C ALA A 124 -0.47 23.63 -0.40
N ALA A 125 -1.61 23.60 0.29
CA ALA A 125 -2.71 24.53 0.05
C ALA A 125 -2.34 26.01 0.32
N SER A 126 -1.29 26.24 1.12
CA SER A 126 -0.83 27.57 1.49
C SER A 126 0.24 28.15 0.55
N VAL A 127 0.66 27.41 -0.47
CA VAL A 127 1.71 27.80 -1.43
C VAL A 127 1.37 27.29 -2.82
N TYR A 128 1.85 27.96 -3.87
CA TYR A 128 1.74 27.40 -5.22
C TYR A 128 2.71 26.22 -5.38
N THR A 129 2.19 24.99 -5.40
CA THR A 129 2.99 23.77 -5.58
C THR A 129 3.34 23.55 -7.05
N PRO A 130 4.60 23.20 -7.36
CA PRO A 130 4.98 22.78 -8.71
C PRO A 130 4.16 21.57 -9.17
N PRO A 131 3.79 21.47 -10.47
CA PRO A 131 2.96 20.38 -10.98
C PRO A 131 3.47 18.97 -10.66
N LEU A 132 4.79 18.76 -10.69
CA LEU A 132 5.41 17.47 -10.34
C LEU A 132 5.25 17.12 -8.85
N LEU A 133 5.34 18.12 -7.96
CA LEU A 133 5.15 17.90 -6.52
C LEU A 133 3.69 17.62 -6.21
N GLN A 134 2.78 18.33 -6.88
CA GLN A 134 1.33 18.10 -6.80
C GLN A 134 0.97 16.67 -7.25
N ALA A 135 1.45 16.25 -8.42
CA ALA A 135 1.28 14.87 -8.90
C ALA A 135 1.89 13.84 -7.93
N GLY A 136 2.97 14.20 -7.23
CA GLY A 136 3.59 13.40 -6.17
C GLY A 136 2.70 13.23 -4.93
N LEU A 137 1.98 14.28 -4.53
CA LEU A 137 1.00 14.26 -3.44
C LEU A 137 -0.23 13.44 -3.81
N ASP A 138 -0.75 13.61 -5.02
CA ASP A 138 -1.94 12.90 -5.49
C ASP A 138 -1.65 11.41 -5.68
N MET A 139 -0.47 11.05 -6.23
CA MET A 139 0.00 9.67 -6.29
C MET A 139 0.07 9.01 -4.90
N GLN A 140 0.61 9.71 -3.90
CA GLN A 140 0.68 9.17 -2.54
C GLN A 140 -0.71 9.10 -1.89
N SER A 141 -1.59 10.06 -2.19
CA SER A 141 -2.99 10.02 -1.76
C SER A 141 -3.70 8.79 -2.30
N GLY A 142 -3.54 8.48 -3.59
CA GLY A 142 -4.10 7.28 -4.20
C GLY A 142 -3.62 5.99 -3.54
N LYS A 143 -2.31 5.87 -3.27
CA LYS A 143 -1.74 4.69 -2.58
C LYS A 143 -2.33 4.47 -1.19
N LEU A 144 -2.49 5.53 -0.40
CA LEU A 144 -3.03 5.41 0.95
C LEU A 144 -4.53 5.08 0.96
N HIS A 145 -5.32 5.63 0.03
CA HIS A 145 -6.76 5.27 -0.08
C HIS A 145 -6.95 3.84 -0.59
N ALA A 146 -6.07 3.36 -1.47
CA ALA A 146 -6.10 1.97 -1.91
C ALA A 146 -5.84 0.97 -0.77
N GLU A 147 -4.98 1.32 0.20
CA GLU A 147 -4.77 0.49 1.40
C GLU A 147 -6.02 0.40 2.30
N ASP A 148 -6.88 1.42 2.28
CA ASP A 148 -8.17 1.40 2.99
C ASP A 148 -9.27 0.65 2.23
N LYS A 149 -8.96 0.10 1.06
CA LYS A 149 -9.93 -0.49 0.13
C LYS A 149 -10.90 0.52 -0.50
N ASP A 150 -10.64 1.83 -0.38
CA ASP A 150 -11.37 2.85 -1.13
C ASP A 150 -10.73 3.07 -2.50
N PHE A 151 -10.99 2.14 -3.41
CA PHE A 151 -10.44 2.15 -4.76
C PHE A 151 -11.08 3.21 -5.67
N ASN A 152 -12.29 3.69 -5.36
CA ASN A 152 -12.96 4.74 -6.16
C ASN A 152 -12.27 6.09 -5.96
N THR A 153 -12.03 6.47 -4.70
CA THR A 153 -11.30 7.70 -4.38
C THR A 153 -9.84 7.61 -4.83
N ALA A 154 -9.20 6.45 -4.65
CA ALA A 154 -7.84 6.22 -5.12
C ALA A 154 -7.71 6.41 -6.64
N PHE A 155 -8.67 5.90 -7.41
CA PHE A 155 -8.71 6.05 -8.86
C PHE A 155 -8.74 7.52 -9.31
N SER A 156 -9.57 8.35 -8.65
CA SER A 156 -9.64 9.79 -8.93
C SER A 156 -8.29 10.48 -8.71
N TYR A 157 -7.61 10.19 -7.60
CA TYR A 157 -6.28 10.76 -7.34
C TYR A 157 -5.22 10.26 -8.34
N PHE A 158 -5.30 9.01 -8.81
CA PHE A 158 -4.38 8.51 -9.81
C PHE A 158 -4.59 9.15 -11.20
N ILE A 159 -5.81 9.53 -11.56
CA ILE A 159 -6.07 10.32 -12.79
C ILE A 159 -5.37 11.67 -12.70
N GLU A 160 -5.55 12.41 -11.60
CA GLU A 160 -4.91 13.71 -11.40
C GLU A 160 -3.38 13.60 -11.45
N ALA A 161 -2.83 12.56 -10.82
CA ALA A 161 -1.40 12.27 -10.87
C ALA A 161 -0.92 11.93 -12.30
N LEU A 162 -1.69 11.14 -13.06
CA LEU A 162 -1.37 10.79 -14.45
C LEU A 162 -1.31 12.02 -15.34
N ASP A 163 -2.32 12.89 -15.28
CA ASP A 163 -2.36 14.13 -16.06
C ASP A 163 -1.20 15.08 -15.67
N GLY A 164 -0.87 15.14 -14.38
CA GLY A 164 0.28 15.88 -13.87
C GLY A 164 1.62 15.39 -14.42
N TYR A 165 1.86 14.07 -14.44
CA TYR A 165 3.10 13.50 -14.99
C TYR A 165 3.12 13.54 -16.52
N HIS A 166 1.97 13.37 -17.18
CA HIS A 166 1.85 13.44 -18.63
C HIS A 166 2.21 14.83 -19.16
N THR A 167 1.73 15.89 -18.50
CA THR A 167 1.99 17.28 -18.89
C THR A 167 3.46 17.67 -18.73
N GLN A 168 4.18 16.99 -17.83
CA GLN A 168 5.60 17.24 -17.54
C GLN A 168 6.54 16.26 -18.25
N ASP A 169 6.02 15.43 -19.17
CA ASP A 169 6.76 14.42 -19.95
C ASP A 169 7.63 13.48 -19.09
N GLU A 170 7.09 13.00 -17.96
CA GLU A 170 7.71 11.98 -17.10
C GLU A 170 7.09 10.59 -17.39
N PRO A 171 7.59 9.83 -18.38
CA PRO A 171 6.93 8.62 -18.87
C PRO A 171 6.88 7.49 -17.83
N GLU A 172 7.94 7.29 -17.05
CA GLU A 172 8.00 6.20 -16.05
C GLU A 172 6.94 6.38 -14.96
N LYS A 173 6.82 7.58 -14.39
CA LYS A 173 5.83 7.88 -13.35
C LYS A 173 4.40 7.88 -13.89
N ALA A 174 4.21 8.34 -15.13
CA ALA A 174 2.92 8.26 -15.82
C ALA A 174 2.51 6.79 -16.06
N THR A 175 3.43 5.92 -16.48
CA THR A 175 3.14 4.49 -16.65
C THR A 175 2.75 3.82 -15.33
N ALA A 176 3.44 4.15 -14.23
CA ALA A 176 3.10 3.64 -12.90
C ALA A 176 1.71 4.13 -12.44
N ALA A 177 1.36 5.40 -12.67
CA ALA A 177 0.04 5.95 -12.35
C ALA A 177 -1.06 5.17 -13.10
N LEU A 178 -0.86 4.93 -14.39
CA LEU A 178 -1.80 4.16 -15.22
C LEU A 178 -1.93 2.70 -14.75
N GLN A 179 -0.84 2.06 -14.34
CA GLN A 179 -0.90 0.71 -13.74
C GLN A 179 -1.72 0.70 -12.45
N TYR A 180 -1.56 1.71 -11.58
CA TYR A 180 -2.36 1.79 -10.35
C TYR A 180 -3.84 2.07 -10.64
N MET A 181 -4.16 2.87 -11.66
CA MET A 181 -5.54 3.06 -12.11
C MET A 181 -6.18 1.74 -12.57
N LEU A 182 -5.47 0.96 -13.39
CA LEU A 182 -5.93 -0.36 -13.83
C LEU A 182 -6.11 -1.30 -12.64
N LEU A 183 -5.15 -1.31 -11.72
CA LEU A 183 -5.24 -2.10 -10.48
C LEU A 183 -6.51 -1.74 -9.68
N CYS A 184 -6.82 -0.45 -9.48
CA CYS A 184 -8.05 -0.04 -8.79
C CYS A 184 -9.31 -0.59 -9.48
N LYS A 185 -9.38 -0.54 -10.82
CA LYS A 185 -10.51 -1.07 -11.58
C LYS A 185 -10.62 -2.59 -11.53
N ILE A 186 -9.49 -3.30 -11.51
CA ILE A 186 -9.44 -4.75 -11.29
C ILE A 186 -9.96 -5.09 -9.89
N MET A 187 -9.52 -4.37 -8.85
CA MET A 187 -9.96 -4.59 -7.47
C MET A 187 -11.45 -4.30 -7.26
N LEU A 188 -12.04 -3.39 -8.06
CA LEU A 188 -13.49 -3.11 -8.08
C LEU A 188 -14.30 -4.11 -8.92
N ASN A 189 -13.65 -5.11 -9.51
CA ASN A 189 -14.27 -6.09 -10.41
C ASN A 189 -14.93 -5.48 -11.66
N LEU A 190 -14.38 -4.37 -12.18
CA LEU A 190 -14.89 -3.66 -13.36
C LEU A 190 -14.01 -3.95 -14.58
N ALA A 191 -14.05 -5.18 -15.10
CA ALA A 191 -13.20 -5.62 -16.21
C ALA A 191 -13.48 -4.88 -17.53
N ASP A 192 -14.72 -4.45 -17.75
CA ASP A 192 -15.09 -3.68 -18.96
C ASP A 192 -14.46 -2.28 -18.95
N ASP A 193 -14.45 -1.61 -17.80
CA ASP A 193 -13.78 -0.33 -17.61
C ASP A 193 -12.26 -0.44 -17.86
N VAL A 194 -11.64 -1.56 -17.49
CA VAL A 194 -10.22 -1.83 -17.79
C VAL A 194 -9.99 -1.86 -19.30
N ASN A 195 -10.86 -2.57 -20.05
CA ASN A 195 -10.75 -2.64 -21.50
C ASN A 195 -10.97 -1.27 -22.16
N GLN A 196 -11.90 -0.46 -21.65
CA GLN A 196 -12.12 0.92 -22.12
C GLN A 196 -10.94 1.84 -21.78
N LEU A 197 -10.33 1.70 -20.60
CA LEU A 197 -9.18 2.50 -20.21
C LEU A 197 -7.96 2.19 -21.10
N MET A 198 -7.81 0.93 -21.52
CA MET A 198 -6.73 0.50 -22.42
C MET A 198 -6.86 1.05 -23.85
N THR A 199 -8.07 1.41 -24.30
CA THR A 199 -8.27 2.05 -25.62
C THR A 199 -8.11 3.57 -25.57
N SER A 200 -7.89 4.15 -24.39
CA SER A 200 -7.67 5.59 -24.23
C SER A 200 -6.39 6.06 -24.91
N LYS A 201 -6.36 7.33 -25.35
CA LYS A 201 -5.19 7.94 -26.01
C LYS A 201 -3.93 7.90 -25.14
N GLN A 202 -4.07 8.07 -23.83
CA GLN A 202 -2.96 8.03 -22.88
C GLN A 202 -2.41 6.59 -22.74
N ALA A 203 -3.29 5.58 -22.66
CA ALA A 203 -2.86 4.18 -22.60
C ALA A 203 -2.15 3.74 -23.88
N LEU A 204 -2.56 4.25 -25.05
CA LEU A 204 -1.86 3.99 -26.31
C LEU A 204 -0.47 4.64 -26.37
N LYS A 205 -0.28 5.83 -25.79
CA LYS A 205 1.04 6.51 -25.72
C LYS A 205 2.01 5.76 -24.81
N TYR A 206 1.51 5.21 -23.70
CA TYR A 206 2.31 4.52 -22.69
C TYR A 206 2.25 2.99 -22.80
N ALA A 207 1.85 2.47 -23.97
CA ALA A 207 1.73 1.05 -24.22
C ALA A 207 3.03 0.29 -23.91
N GLY A 208 2.92 -0.82 -23.19
CA GLY A 208 4.05 -1.67 -22.83
C GLY A 208 3.63 -2.97 -22.15
N LYS A 209 4.58 -3.87 -21.94
CA LYS A 209 4.38 -5.19 -21.31
C LYS A 209 3.70 -5.09 -19.94
N ASN A 210 4.02 -4.03 -19.20
CA ASN A 210 3.40 -3.67 -17.92
C ASN A 210 1.88 -3.55 -17.96
N LEU A 211 1.32 -3.02 -19.07
CA LEU A 211 -0.12 -2.87 -19.25
C LEU A 211 -0.76 -4.16 -19.78
N GLU A 212 -0.05 -4.90 -20.62
CA GLU A 212 -0.47 -6.23 -21.08
C GLU A 212 -0.61 -7.21 -19.92
N ALA A 213 0.33 -7.16 -18.96
CA ALA A 213 0.26 -7.93 -17.71
C ALA A 213 -1.02 -7.61 -16.92
N MET A 214 -1.34 -6.32 -16.73
CA MET A 214 -2.57 -5.89 -16.04
C MET A 214 -3.84 -6.35 -16.79
N LYS A 215 -3.82 -6.33 -18.12
CA LYS A 215 -4.94 -6.82 -18.94
C LYS A 215 -5.12 -8.34 -18.81
N ALA A 216 -4.04 -9.10 -18.80
CA ALA A 216 -4.09 -10.55 -18.59
C ALA A 216 -4.68 -10.89 -17.21
N VAL A 217 -4.23 -10.19 -16.17
CA VAL A 217 -4.77 -10.31 -14.80
C VAL A 217 -6.26 -9.93 -14.74
N ALA A 218 -6.66 -8.82 -15.38
CA ALA A 218 -8.06 -8.40 -15.42
C ALA A 218 -8.96 -9.43 -16.11
N ARG A 219 -8.48 -10.04 -17.20
CA ARG A 219 -9.20 -11.10 -17.91
C ARG A 219 -9.37 -12.34 -17.03
N ALA A 220 -8.30 -12.78 -16.38
CA ALA A 220 -8.34 -13.93 -15.47
C ALA A 220 -9.32 -13.70 -14.30
N HIS A 221 -9.32 -12.49 -13.74
CA HIS A 221 -10.24 -12.08 -12.69
C HIS A 221 -11.71 -12.09 -13.17
N SER A 222 -11.98 -11.53 -14.35
CA SER A 222 -13.33 -11.53 -14.95
C SER A 222 -13.85 -12.94 -15.21
N ASN A 223 -12.98 -13.81 -15.73
CA ASN A 223 -13.29 -15.23 -15.98
C ASN A 223 -13.37 -16.07 -14.69
N ARG A 224 -12.99 -15.52 -13.53
CA ARG A 224 -12.86 -16.22 -12.24
C ARG A 224 -12.00 -17.48 -12.34
N SER A 225 -10.99 -17.47 -13.21
CA SER A 225 -10.11 -18.62 -13.44
C SER A 225 -8.79 -18.43 -12.71
N LEU A 226 -8.55 -19.25 -11.68
CA LEU A 226 -7.26 -19.24 -10.97
C LEU A 226 -6.11 -19.72 -11.87
N GLU A 227 -6.36 -20.67 -12.77
CA GLU A 227 -5.32 -21.20 -13.66
C GLU A 227 -4.81 -20.12 -14.63
N GLU A 228 -5.71 -19.31 -15.20
CA GLU A 228 -5.32 -18.18 -16.06
C GLU A 228 -4.56 -17.11 -15.25
N TYR A 229 -4.94 -16.91 -13.99
CA TYR A 229 -4.31 -15.94 -13.09
C TYR A 229 -2.87 -16.35 -12.73
N GLU A 230 -2.64 -17.63 -12.40
CA GLU A 230 -1.31 -18.16 -12.11
C GLU A 230 -0.40 -18.14 -13.33
N LYS A 231 -0.93 -18.46 -14.53
CA LYS A 231 -0.19 -18.30 -15.79
C LYS A 231 0.22 -16.85 -16.02
N ALA A 232 -0.70 -15.90 -15.84
CA ALA A 232 -0.39 -14.48 -15.96
C ALA A 232 0.68 -14.02 -14.95
N LEU A 233 0.62 -14.47 -13.70
CA LEU A 233 1.66 -14.18 -12.70
C LEU A 233 3.02 -14.81 -13.03
N GLY A 234 3.02 -16.00 -13.64
CA GLY A 234 4.24 -16.69 -14.08
C GLY A 234 4.92 -15.99 -15.25
N ASP A 235 4.14 -15.66 -16.29
CA ASP A 235 4.63 -15.04 -17.52
C ASP A 235 5.16 -13.61 -17.29
N TYR A 236 4.48 -12.84 -16.43
CA TYR A 236 4.81 -11.43 -16.14
C TYR A 236 5.45 -11.22 -14.76
N ARG A 237 6.22 -12.20 -14.28
CA ARG A 237 6.82 -12.17 -12.94
C ARG A 237 7.72 -10.95 -12.71
N HIS A 238 8.42 -10.48 -13.74
CA HIS A 238 9.34 -9.35 -13.64
C HIS A 238 8.57 -8.02 -13.55
N GLU A 239 7.53 -7.87 -14.37
CA GLU A 239 6.70 -6.66 -14.48
C GLU A 239 5.78 -6.48 -13.27
N LEU A 240 5.18 -7.57 -12.76
CA LEU A 240 4.27 -7.54 -11.61
C LEU A 240 5.02 -7.63 -10.27
N GLY A 241 6.25 -8.14 -10.28
CA GLY A 241 7.08 -8.31 -9.08
C GLY A 241 7.96 -7.11 -8.74
N SER A 242 8.20 -6.20 -9.69
CA SER A 242 9.06 -5.03 -9.51
C SER A 242 8.46 -4.00 -8.55
N ASP A 243 7.14 -3.82 -8.56
CA ASP A 243 6.46 -2.88 -7.70
C ASP A 243 5.85 -3.55 -6.44
N PRO A 244 6.33 -3.20 -5.24
CA PRO A 244 5.77 -3.73 -3.98
C PRO A 244 4.28 -3.45 -3.80
N PHE A 245 3.78 -2.31 -4.28
CA PHE A 245 2.38 -1.92 -4.12
C PHE A 245 1.47 -2.82 -4.94
N ILE A 246 1.79 -3.04 -6.23
CA ILE A 246 1.03 -3.94 -7.11
C ILE A 246 1.09 -5.37 -6.56
N ARG A 247 2.28 -5.85 -6.22
CA ARG A 247 2.47 -7.21 -5.69
C ARG A 247 1.61 -7.51 -4.46
N ASN A 248 1.54 -6.55 -3.52
CA ASN A 248 0.72 -6.71 -2.32
C ASN A 248 -0.78 -6.80 -2.64
N HIS A 249 -1.28 -5.98 -3.58
CA HIS A 249 -2.68 -6.00 -3.98
C HIS A 249 -3.03 -7.23 -4.81
N LEU A 250 -2.14 -7.68 -5.71
CA LEU A 250 -2.33 -8.91 -6.46
C LEU A 250 -2.40 -10.14 -5.54
N ARG A 251 -1.56 -10.19 -4.50
CA ARG A 251 -1.65 -11.26 -3.51
C ARG A 251 -3.01 -11.27 -2.79
N ARG A 252 -3.49 -10.09 -2.36
CA ARG A 252 -4.84 -9.96 -1.76
C ARG A 252 -5.94 -10.38 -2.73
N LEU A 253 -5.79 -10.06 -4.02
CA LEU A 253 -6.73 -10.44 -5.08
C LEU A 253 -6.75 -11.95 -5.29
N TYR A 254 -5.59 -12.61 -5.31
CA TYR A 254 -5.49 -14.07 -5.38
C TYR A 254 -6.21 -14.73 -4.21
N ASP A 255 -5.96 -14.27 -2.98
CA ASP A 255 -6.61 -14.81 -1.79
C ASP A 255 -8.14 -14.68 -1.87
N ALA A 256 -8.65 -13.53 -2.32
CA ALA A 256 -10.09 -13.29 -2.50
C ALA A 256 -10.70 -14.13 -3.63
N MET A 257 -10.00 -14.31 -4.76
CA MET A 257 -10.44 -15.17 -5.86
C MET A 257 -10.50 -16.64 -5.42
N LEU A 258 -9.49 -17.09 -4.67
CA LEU A 258 -9.45 -18.45 -4.13
C LEU A 258 -10.61 -18.69 -3.17
N GLU A 259 -10.89 -17.75 -2.26
CA GLU A 259 -12.04 -17.81 -1.35
C GLU A 259 -13.37 -17.91 -2.11
N GLN A 260 -13.59 -17.05 -3.10
CA GLN A 260 -14.82 -17.08 -3.90
C GLN A 260 -14.98 -18.39 -4.69
N ASN A 261 -13.88 -18.92 -5.23
CA ASN A 261 -13.93 -20.19 -5.96
C ASN A 261 -14.21 -21.36 -4.99
N LEU A 262 -13.59 -21.36 -3.81
CA LEU A 262 -13.86 -22.36 -2.77
C LEU A 262 -15.32 -22.33 -2.34
N ILE A 263 -15.91 -21.15 -2.06
CA ILE A 263 -17.33 -21.02 -1.70
C ILE A 263 -18.23 -21.65 -2.76
N LYS A 264 -17.98 -21.36 -4.04
CA LYS A 264 -18.77 -21.89 -5.15
C LYS A 264 -18.64 -23.41 -5.29
N VAL A 265 -17.45 -23.95 -5.03
CA VAL A 265 -17.18 -25.39 -5.12
C VAL A 265 -17.86 -26.16 -3.97
N ILE A 266 -17.92 -25.56 -2.78
CA ILE A 266 -18.45 -26.23 -1.59
C ILE A 266 -19.96 -26.03 -1.40
N GLU A 267 -20.56 -24.95 -1.93
CA GLU A 267 -21.98 -24.61 -1.79
C GLU A 267 -22.97 -25.78 -2.05
N PRO A 268 -22.78 -26.65 -3.06
CA PRO A 268 -23.73 -27.74 -3.31
C PRO A 268 -23.56 -28.96 -2.38
N PHE A 269 -22.57 -29.00 -1.49
CA PHE A 269 -22.23 -30.19 -0.70
C PHE A 269 -22.34 -29.92 0.81
N SER A 270 -23.07 -30.77 1.54
CA SER A 270 -23.04 -30.76 3.02
C SER A 270 -21.80 -31.46 3.58
N ARG A 271 -21.24 -32.42 2.83
CA ARG A 271 -19.99 -33.13 3.17
C ARG A 271 -19.22 -33.42 1.90
N VAL A 272 -17.94 -33.04 1.88
CA VAL A 272 -17.08 -33.19 0.70
C VAL A 272 -15.66 -33.58 1.11
N GLU A 273 -15.02 -34.46 0.34
CA GLU A 273 -13.62 -34.81 0.52
C GLU A 273 -12.70 -33.66 0.07
N ILE A 274 -11.67 -33.37 0.86
CA ILE A 274 -10.71 -32.28 0.56
C ILE A 274 -9.95 -32.58 -0.74
N ASP A 275 -9.65 -33.86 -1.01
CA ASP A 275 -9.03 -34.32 -2.26
C ASP A 275 -9.88 -33.98 -3.49
N HIS A 276 -11.21 -34.03 -3.36
CA HIS A 276 -12.11 -33.68 -4.45
C HIS A 276 -12.12 -32.17 -4.72
N ILE A 277 -12.14 -31.36 -3.65
CA ILE A 277 -12.03 -29.90 -3.76
C ILE A 277 -10.69 -29.51 -4.40
N ALA A 278 -9.59 -30.12 -3.94
CA ALA A 278 -8.24 -29.87 -4.45
C ALA A 278 -8.14 -30.14 -5.95
N LYS A 279 -8.72 -31.25 -6.44
CA LYS A 279 -8.78 -31.57 -7.87
C LYS A 279 -9.62 -30.58 -8.67
N MET A 280 -10.73 -30.08 -8.12
CA MET A 280 -11.56 -29.09 -8.81
C MET A 280 -10.92 -27.71 -8.89
N VAL A 281 -10.18 -27.31 -7.86
CA VAL A 281 -9.49 -26.01 -7.82
C VAL A 281 -8.13 -26.06 -8.53
N GLY A 282 -7.52 -27.24 -8.65
CA GLY A 282 -6.21 -27.44 -9.27
C GLY A 282 -5.03 -27.14 -8.35
N LEU A 283 -5.24 -27.19 -7.03
CA LEU A 283 -4.23 -26.88 -6.01
C LEU A 283 -3.92 -28.11 -5.14
N ASP A 284 -2.82 -28.03 -4.39
CA ASP A 284 -2.43 -29.08 -3.43
C ASP A 284 -3.40 -29.15 -2.25
N THR A 285 -3.62 -30.36 -1.74
CA THR A 285 -4.58 -30.63 -0.65
C THR A 285 -4.21 -29.88 0.63
N GLN A 286 -2.92 -29.73 0.95
CA GLN A 286 -2.50 -28.97 2.14
C GLN A 286 -2.79 -27.47 2.01
N GLN A 287 -2.67 -26.91 0.80
CA GLN A 287 -2.95 -25.49 0.58
C GLN A 287 -4.45 -25.21 0.73
N VAL A 288 -5.28 -26.09 0.15
CA VAL A 288 -6.75 -26.01 0.28
C VAL A 288 -7.18 -26.19 1.74
N GLU A 289 -6.63 -27.17 2.46
CA GLU A 289 -6.94 -27.40 3.88
C GLU A 289 -6.59 -26.17 4.73
N ARG A 290 -5.39 -25.59 4.55
CA ARG A 290 -4.98 -24.38 5.27
C ARG A 290 -5.92 -23.22 4.96
N LYS A 291 -6.31 -23.02 3.71
CA LYS A 291 -7.22 -21.94 3.34
C LYS A 291 -8.63 -22.14 3.89
N LEU A 292 -9.17 -23.36 3.81
CA LEU A 292 -10.46 -23.70 4.43
C LEU A 292 -10.42 -23.50 5.95
N SER A 293 -9.33 -23.87 6.62
CA SER A 293 -9.17 -23.64 8.06
C SER A 293 -9.19 -22.14 8.40
N GLN A 294 -8.56 -21.31 7.57
CA GLN A 294 -8.61 -19.86 7.72
C GLN A 294 -10.03 -19.32 7.50
N MET A 295 -10.74 -19.78 6.48
CA MET A 295 -12.11 -19.34 6.20
C MET A 295 -13.11 -19.74 7.31
N ILE A 296 -12.91 -20.88 7.97
CA ILE A 296 -13.69 -21.30 9.14
C ILE A 296 -13.38 -20.39 10.34
N LEU A 297 -12.11 -20.07 10.58
CA LEU A 297 -11.70 -19.14 11.66
C LEU A 297 -12.23 -17.73 11.43
N ASP A 298 -12.20 -17.26 10.19
CA ASP A 298 -12.74 -15.95 9.76
C ASP A 298 -14.27 -15.93 9.72
N LYS A 299 -14.94 -17.05 10.06
CA LYS A 299 -16.40 -17.24 10.04
C LYS A 299 -17.06 -16.98 8.68
N VAL A 300 -16.30 -17.14 7.60
CA VAL A 300 -16.82 -17.07 6.23
C VAL A 300 -17.58 -18.34 5.88
N ILE A 301 -17.12 -19.49 6.41
CA ILE A 301 -17.77 -20.79 6.26
C ILE A 301 -18.11 -21.32 7.64
N ILE A 302 -19.35 -21.79 7.81
CA ILE A 302 -19.77 -22.49 9.02
C ILE A 302 -19.55 -23.99 8.77
N GLY A 303 -18.41 -24.50 9.23
CA GLY A 303 -18.04 -25.88 8.98
C GLY A 303 -16.92 -26.36 9.90
N VAL A 304 -16.70 -27.67 9.89
CA VAL A 304 -15.61 -28.32 10.61
C VAL A 304 -14.83 -29.19 9.62
N LEU A 305 -13.50 -29.14 9.73
CA LEU A 305 -12.58 -30.02 9.02
C LEU A 305 -12.33 -31.28 9.84
N ASP A 306 -12.71 -32.43 9.31
CA ASP A 306 -12.36 -33.73 9.87
C ASP A 306 -11.06 -34.23 9.23
N GLN A 307 -9.94 -34.05 9.94
CA GLN A 307 -8.61 -34.46 9.50
C GLN A 307 -8.44 -36.00 9.46
N GLY A 308 -9.25 -36.75 10.21
CA GLY A 308 -9.17 -38.22 10.22
C GLY A 308 -9.79 -38.83 8.96
N ALA A 309 -10.94 -38.29 8.54
CA ALA A 309 -11.62 -38.72 7.33
C ALA A 309 -11.21 -37.93 6.06
N GLY A 310 -10.49 -36.81 6.21
CA GLY A 310 -10.12 -35.94 5.09
C GLY A 310 -11.32 -35.21 4.47
N CYS A 311 -12.35 -34.91 5.27
CA CYS A 311 -13.62 -34.35 4.80
C CYS A 311 -13.90 -32.98 5.43
N LEU A 312 -14.44 -32.07 4.62
CA LEU A 312 -15.10 -30.85 5.09
C LEU A 312 -16.58 -31.15 5.33
N ILE A 313 -17.07 -30.83 6.52
CA ILE A 313 -18.49 -30.90 6.89
C ILE A 313 -18.99 -29.47 7.02
N ILE A 314 -20.02 -29.12 6.25
CA ILE A 314 -20.64 -27.80 6.23
C ILE A 314 -21.95 -27.90 7.01
N PHE A 315 -22.17 -26.94 7.89
CA PHE A 315 -23.41 -26.83 8.65
C PHE A 315 -24.21 -25.66 8.09
N ASP A 316 -25.52 -25.84 8.05
CA ASP A 316 -26.42 -24.70 7.84
C ASP A 316 -26.31 -23.76 9.05
N GLU A 317 -26.48 -22.47 8.80
CA GLU A 317 -26.45 -21.45 9.83
C GLU A 317 -27.59 -21.70 10.83
N THR A 318 -27.27 -22.29 11.98
CA THR A 318 -28.24 -22.46 13.05
C THR A 318 -28.49 -21.11 13.69
N GLU A 319 -29.69 -20.58 13.54
CA GLU A 319 -30.15 -19.41 14.32
C GLU A 319 -29.90 -19.69 15.80
N ARG A 320 -29.18 -18.78 16.47
CA ARG A 320 -29.09 -18.81 17.93
C ARG A 320 -30.49 -18.53 18.47
N ASP A 321 -31.10 -19.54 19.07
CA ASP A 321 -32.39 -19.39 19.70
C ASP A 321 -32.24 -18.50 20.95
N GLU A 322 -32.86 -17.32 20.89
CA GLU A 322 -32.87 -16.30 21.94
C GLU A 322 -33.35 -16.88 23.29
N GLY A 323 -34.11 -17.97 23.27
CA GLY A 323 -34.53 -18.71 24.46
C GLY A 323 -33.37 -19.33 25.23
N TYR A 324 -32.35 -19.86 24.55
CA TYR A 324 -31.16 -20.41 25.23
C TYR A 324 -30.28 -19.31 25.82
N ASP A 325 -30.13 -18.18 25.12
CA ASP A 325 -29.40 -17.04 25.64
C ASP A 325 -30.11 -16.43 26.87
N ALA A 326 -31.44 -16.34 26.83
CA ALA A 326 -32.24 -15.93 27.99
C ALA A 326 -32.15 -16.92 29.16
N ALA A 327 -32.13 -18.23 28.87
CA ALA A 327 -31.96 -19.26 29.89
C ALA A 327 -30.56 -19.19 30.55
N LEU A 328 -29.50 -19.01 29.75
CA LEU A 328 -28.15 -18.81 30.28
C LEU A 328 -28.05 -17.54 31.14
N ALA A 329 -28.62 -16.43 30.69
CA ALA A 329 -28.65 -15.19 31.45
C ALA A 329 -29.44 -15.29 32.76
N THR A 330 -30.51 -16.10 32.79
CA THR A 330 -31.27 -16.35 34.03
C THR A 330 -30.51 -17.26 34.99
N ILE A 331 -29.79 -18.27 34.50
CA ILE A 331 -28.91 -19.12 35.32
C ILE A 331 -27.80 -18.28 35.97
N GLU A 332 -27.17 -17.38 35.21
CA GLU A 332 -26.12 -16.50 35.73
C GLU A 332 -26.65 -15.54 36.81
N LYS A 333 -27.84 -14.96 36.59
CA LYS A 333 -28.52 -14.13 37.60
C LYS A 333 -28.94 -14.92 38.84
N LEU A 334 -29.34 -16.17 38.70
CA LEU A 334 -29.66 -17.02 39.84
C LEU A 334 -28.42 -17.31 40.68
N SER A 335 -27.27 -17.57 40.04
CA SER A 335 -25.99 -17.75 40.74
C SER A 335 -25.61 -16.52 41.56
N SER A 336 -25.72 -15.32 40.98
CA SER A 336 -25.38 -14.09 41.69
C SER A 336 -26.31 -13.80 42.88
N VAL A 337 -27.60 -14.14 42.77
CA VAL A 337 -28.55 -14.03 43.88
C VAL A 337 -28.18 -15.01 45.01
N VAL A 338 -27.77 -16.23 44.69
CA VAL A 338 -27.31 -17.21 45.68
C VAL A 338 -26.06 -16.70 46.41
N ASP A 339 -25.10 -16.12 45.69
CA ASP A 339 -23.89 -15.54 46.32
C ASP A 339 -24.25 -14.39 47.27
N VAL A 340 -25.16 -13.50 46.88
CA VAL A 340 -25.64 -12.41 47.75
C VAL A 340 -26.35 -12.93 49.01
N LEU A 341 -27.10 -14.03 48.89
CA LEU A 341 -27.74 -14.66 50.05
C LEU A 341 -26.70 -15.23 51.03
N TYR A 342 -25.65 -15.89 50.53
CA TYR A 342 -24.55 -16.36 51.38
C TYR A 342 -23.81 -15.20 52.06
N THR A 343 -23.53 -14.10 51.35
CA THR A 343 -22.87 -12.94 51.96
C THR A 343 -23.74 -12.24 52.99
N ASN A 344 -25.06 -12.13 52.74
CA ASN A 344 -26.00 -11.52 53.69
C ASN A 344 -26.19 -12.39 54.94
N GLN A 345 -26.18 -13.72 54.78
CA GLN A 345 -26.25 -14.62 55.93
C GLN A 345 -24.98 -14.58 56.76
N ALA A 346 -23.81 -14.49 56.11
CA ALA A 346 -22.53 -14.28 56.80
C ALA A 346 -22.49 -12.94 57.54
N SER A 347 -23.01 -11.86 56.96
CA SER A 347 -23.07 -10.54 57.62
C SER A 347 -24.11 -10.45 58.74
N MET A 348 -25.07 -11.38 58.82
CA MET A 348 -26.03 -11.46 59.93
C MET A 348 -25.58 -12.39 61.07
N LEU A 349 -24.45 -13.08 60.90
CA LEU A 349 -23.82 -13.94 61.90
C LEU A 349 -22.65 -13.25 62.65
N GLU A 350 -22.22 -12.07 62.18
CA GLU A 350 -21.48 -11.06 62.96
C GLU A 350 -22.45 -10.12 63.69
#